data_AF-A0A645GD04-F1
#
_entry.id   AF-A0A645GD04-F1
#
_cell.length_a   1.000
_cell.length_b   1.000
_cell.length_c   1.000
_cell.angle_alpha   90.00
_cell.angle_beta   90.00
_cell.angle_gamma   90.00
#
_symmetry.space_group_name_H-M   'P 1'
#
loop_
_entity.id
_entity.type
_entity.pdbx_description
1 polymer ?
#
loop_
_entity_poly.entity_id
_entity_poly.type
_entity_poly.pdbx_seq_one_letter_code
_entity_poly.pdbx_strand_id
1 'polypeptide(L)' 'MISEDFSYYQKKVPGLFFMLGCRDEKQGYINSLHNINFNFDEKVLINGIETYINLLKYKGSIC' A
#
# COMPACT_ATOMS: atom_id res chain seq x y z
N MET A 1 -3.30 10.29 -7.68
CA MET A 1 -4.19 9.12 -7.79
C MET A 1 -5.23 9.47 -8.84
N ILE A 2 -5.39 8.68 -9.88
CA ILE A 2 -6.22 9.07 -11.05
C ILE A 2 -7.59 8.38 -11.01
N SER A 3 -7.65 7.09 -10.64
CA SER A 3 -8.87 6.34 -10.31
C SER A 3 -8.48 5.00 -9.66
N GLU A 4 -9.30 4.47 -8.75
CA GLU A 4 -9.11 3.18 -8.09
C GLU A 4 -10.49 2.52 -7.86
N ASP A 5 -10.65 1.27 -8.31
CA ASP A 5 -11.94 0.58 -8.26
C ASP A 5 -12.28 0.07 -6.85
N PHE A 6 -11.30 0.10 -5.92
CA PHE A 6 -11.52 -0.20 -4.51
C PHE A 6 -12.68 0.61 -3.90
N SER A 7 -12.91 1.82 -4.42
CA SER A 7 -14.02 2.70 -4.03
C SER A 7 -15.42 2.04 -4.15
N TYR A 8 -15.59 1.04 -5.02
CA TYR A 8 -16.84 0.28 -5.12
C TYR A 8 -17.10 -0.61 -3.89
N TYR A 9 -16.06 -1.19 -3.27
CA TYR A 9 -16.23 -1.99 -2.05
C TYR A 9 -16.69 -1.13 -0.88
N GLN A 10 -16.14 0.09 -0.76
CA GLN A 10 -16.50 1.05 0.30
C GLN A 10 -17.96 1.53 0.23
N LYS A 11 -18.66 1.33 -0.91
CA LYS A 11 -20.12 1.58 -1.02
C LYS A 11 -20.97 0.50 -0.37
N LYS A 12 -20.41 -0.67 -0.07
CA LYS A 12 -21.15 -1.85 0.43
C LYS A 12 -20.77 -2.25 1.84
N VAL A 13 -19.52 -2.04 2.23
CA VAL A 13 -19.00 -2.35 3.57
C VAL A 13 -18.02 -1.26 4.03
N PRO A 14 -17.82 -1.06 5.34
CA PRO A 14 -16.76 -0.18 5.83
C PRO A 14 -15.41 -0.67 5.31
N GLY A 15 -14.71 0.17 4.54
CA GLY A 15 -13.40 -0.16 3.96
C GLY A 15 -12.37 0.91 4.25
N LEU A 16 -11.12 0.48 4.38
CA LEU A 16 -9.95 1.33 4.59
C LEU A 16 -9.03 1.17 3.38
N PHE A 17 -8.64 2.29 2.76
CA PHE A 17 -7.64 2.34 1.72
C PHE A 17 -6.51 3.28 2.17
N PHE A 18 -5.27 2.86 1.99
CA PHE A 18 -4.09 3.64 2.38
C PHE A 18 -2.95 3.37 1.40
N MET A 19 -1.96 4.26 1.41
CA MET A 19 -0.78 4.15 0.57
C MET A 19 0.44 3.70 1.37
N LEU A 20 1.22 2.82 0.78
CA LEU A 20 2.54 2.43 1.29
C LEU A 20 3.61 3.22 0.53
N GLY A 21 4.32 4.10 1.24
CA GLY A 21 5.37 4.94 0.64
C GLY A 21 6.59 4.13 0.22
N CYS A 22 7.06 4.34 -1.01
CA CYS A 22 8.21 3.63 -1.59
C CYS A 22 9.28 4.54 -2.20
N ARG A 23 9.16 5.87 -2.06
CA ARG A 23 10.11 6.84 -2.61
C ARG A 23 11.46 6.74 -1.89
N ASP A 24 12.53 6.59 -2.66
CA ASP A 24 13.91 6.57 -2.16
C ASP A 24 14.81 7.45 -3.05
N GLU A 25 15.21 8.62 -2.53
CA GLU A 25 16.06 9.56 -3.27
C GLU A 25 17.53 9.10 -3.35
N LYS A 26 18.00 8.26 -2.43
CA LYS A 26 19.37 7.75 -2.44
C LYS A 26 19.57 6.72 -3.54
N GLN A 27 18.56 5.86 -3.76
CA GLN A 27 18.57 4.86 -4.83
C GLN A 27 18.01 5.40 -6.16
N GLY A 28 17.49 6.63 -6.19
CA GLY A 28 16.90 7.24 -7.38
C GLY A 28 15.49 6.73 -7.72
N TYR A 29 14.83 6.02 -6.81
CA TYR A 29 13.46 5.54 -6.94
C TYR A 29 12.45 6.65 -6.63
N ILE A 30 12.35 7.61 -7.56
CA ILE A 30 11.56 8.84 -7.40
C ILE A 30 10.41 8.95 -8.41
N ASN A 31 10.37 8.04 -9.39
CA ASN A 31 9.37 8.05 -10.45
C ASN A 31 8.01 7.57 -9.92
N SER A 32 6.94 8.17 -10.44
CA SER A 32 5.56 7.79 -10.05
C SER A 32 5.09 6.52 -10.77
N LEU A 33 4.06 5.88 -10.22
CA LEU A 33 3.34 4.78 -10.89
C LEU A 33 2.91 5.19 -12.31
N HIS A 34 2.97 4.25 -13.26
CA HIS A 34 2.79 4.45 -14.71
C HIS A 34 3.95 5.13 -15.46
N ASN A 35 5.06 5.44 -14.79
CA ASN A 35 6.30 5.80 -15.47
C ASN A 35 7.10 4.54 -15.86
N ILE A 36 7.75 4.52 -17.03
CA ILE A 36 8.59 3.39 -17.49
C ILE A 36 9.78 3.10 -16.54
N ASN A 37 10.25 4.12 -15.83
CA ASN A 37 11.35 4.04 -14.87
C ASN A 37 10.85 3.91 -13.43
N PHE A 38 9.57 3.55 -13.22
CA PHE A 38 9.05 3.25 -11.89
C PHE A 38 9.79 2.05 -11.31
N ASN A 39 10.32 2.21 -10.09
CA ASN A 39 10.98 1.17 -9.34
C ASN A 39 10.91 1.48 -7.84
N PHE A 40 11.19 0.50 -6.98
CA PHE A 40 11.24 0.64 -5.52
C PHE A 40 12.10 -0.45 -4.87
N ASP A 41 12.51 -0.26 -3.61
CA ASP A 41 13.17 -1.31 -2.82
C ASP A 41 12.11 -2.28 -2.26
N GLU A 42 12.21 -3.56 -2.62
CA GLU A 42 11.27 -4.61 -2.21
C GLU A 42 11.16 -4.77 -0.69
N LYS A 43 12.15 -4.32 0.09
CA LYS A 43 12.06 -4.31 1.57
C LYS A 43 10.85 -3.52 2.08
N VAL A 44 10.37 -2.55 1.32
CA VAL A 44 9.14 -1.79 1.64
C VAL A 44 7.93 -2.73 1.79
N LEU A 45 7.89 -3.86 1.08
CA LEU A 45 6.80 -4.85 1.17
C LEU A 45 6.65 -5.43 2.57
N ILE A 46 7.75 -5.53 3.34
CA ILE A 46 7.71 -6.00 4.74
C ILE A 46 6.83 -5.09 5.58
N ASN A 47 6.98 -3.76 5.44
CA ASN A 47 6.14 -2.79 6.13
C ASN A 47 4.66 -2.96 5.77
N GLY A 48 4.36 -3.29 4.50
CA GLY A 48 3.01 -3.59 4.04
C GLY A 48 2.43 -4.82 4.74
N ILE A 49 3.17 -5.92 4.77
CA ILE A 49 2.75 -7.17 5.44
C ILE A 49 2.56 -6.95 6.93
N GLU A 50 3.50 -6.28 7.61
CA GLU A 50 3.40 -5.96 9.03
C GLU A 50 2.18 -5.09 9.34
N THR A 51 1.87 -4.12 8.48
CA THR A 51 0.67 -3.29 8.60
C THR A 51 -0.59 -4.15 8.54
N TYR A 52 -0.69 -5.08 7.59
CA TYR A 52 -1.84 -6.00 7.50
C TYR A 52 -1.91 -6.93 8.71
N ILE A 53 -0.80 -7.51 9.17
CA ILE A 53 -0.77 -8.36 10.37
C ILE A 53 -1.28 -7.60 11.59
N ASN A 54 -0.80 -6.36 11.80
CA ASN A 54 -1.23 -5.53 12.92
C ASN A 54 -2.72 -5.18 12.83
N LEU A 55 -3.24 -4.88 11.63
CA LEU A 55 -4.67 -4.63 11.42
C LEU A 55 -5.52 -5.88 11.73
N LEU A 56 -5.09 -7.05 11.26
CA LEU A 56 -5.80 -8.31 11.49
C LEU A 56 -5.79 -8.71 12.97
N LYS A 57 -4.66 -8.50 13.67
CA LYS A 57 -4.57 -8.70 15.13
C LYS A 57 -5.46 -7.74 15.90
N TYR A 58 -5.43 -6.45 15.55
CA TYR A 58 -6.30 -5.44 16.14
C TYR A 58 -7.80 -5.76 15.95
N LYS A 59 -8.15 -6.34 14.79
CA LYS A 59 -9.51 -6.81 14.49
C LYS A 59 -9.84 -8.19 15.08
N GLY A 60 -8.90 -8.86 15.76
CA GLY A 60 -9.09 -10.21 16.28
C GLY A 60 -9.32 -11.27 15.18
N SER A 61 -8.88 -11.00 13.95
CA SER A 61 -9.03 -11.91 12.80
C SER A 61 -7.96 -13.00 12.75
N ILE A 62 -6.82 -12.78 13.41
CA ILE A 62 -5.73 -13.75 13.59
C ILE A 62 -5.18 -13.66 15.02
N CYS A 63 -4.53 -14.73 15.47
CA CYS A 63 -3.88 -14.84 16.78
C CYS A 63 -2.51 -14.15 16.81
#